data_AF-A0A077K7P9-F1
#
_entry.id   AF-A0A077K7P9-F1
#
_cell.length_a   1.000
_cell.length_b   1.000
_cell.length_c   1.000
_cell.angle_alpha   90.00
_cell.angle_beta   90.00
_cell.angle_gamma   90.00
#
_symmetry.space_group_name_H-M   'P 1'
#
loop_
_entity.id
_entity.type
_entity.pdbx_description
1 polymer ?
#
loop_
_entity_poly.entity_id
_entity_poly.type
_entity_poly.pdbx_seq_one_letter_code
_entity_poly.pdbx_strand_id
1 'polypeptide(L)' 'MLYEAEYEDDNIEVFHADSDSEAQQEAWNYENTHGTLFNIYELNEEYNCIRTIL' A
#
# COMPACT_ATOMS: atom_id res chain seq x y z
N MET A 1 11.18 -2.88 1.84
CA MET A 1 10.52 -3.04 0.52
C MET A 1 9.67 -1.80 0.24
N LEU A 2 9.24 -1.59 -1.00
CA LEU A 2 8.39 -0.45 -1.39
C LEU A 2 6.98 -0.97 -1.68
N TYR A 3 5.97 -0.28 -1.19
CA TYR A 3 4.57 -0.67 -1.35
C TYR A 3 3.72 0.52 -1.81
N GLU A 4 2.65 0.19 -2.52
CA GLU A 4 1.60 1.12 -2.95
C GLU A 4 0.26 0.63 -2.40
N ALA A 5 -0.52 1.53 -1.79
CA ALA A 5 -1.86 1.24 -1.29
C ALA A 5 -2.88 2.16 -1.95
N GLU A 6 -3.97 1.58 -2.45
CA GLU A 6 -5.07 2.30 -3.11
C GLU A 6 -6.30 2.38 -2.20
N TYR A 7 -6.97 3.54 -2.16
CA TYR A 7 -8.07 3.83 -1.24
C TYR A 7 -9.34 4.31 -1.95
N GLU A 8 -10.45 4.32 -1.21
CA GLU A 8 -11.78 4.73 -1.68
C GLU A 8 -11.86 6.16 -2.20
N ASP A 9 -11.05 7.08 -1.66
CA ASP A 9 -11.03 8.49 -2.06
C ASP A 9 -10.22 8.76 -3.35
N ASP A 10 -9.89 7.71 -4.11
CA ASP A 10 -9.03 7.70 -5.29
C ASP A 10 -7.57 8.15 -4.99
N ASN A 11 -7.14 8.19 -3.72
CA ASN A 11 -5.73 8.42 -3.37
C ASN A 11 -4.92 7.13 -3.34
N ILE A 12 -3.61 7.35 -3.46
CA ILE A 12 -2.58 6.32 -3.44
C ILE A 12 -1.51 6.75 -2.43
N GLU A 13 -1.15 5.85 -1.52
CA GLU A 13 -0.02 6.03 -0.60
C GLU A 13 1.12 5.10 -0.97
N VAL A 14 2.33 5.66 -1.10
CA VAL A 14 3.55 4.90 -1.42
C VAL A 14 4.52 4.99 -0.26
N PHE A 15 4.89 3.85 0.31
CA PHE A 15 5.65 3.80 1.56
C PHE A 15 6.58 2.58 1.67
N HIS A 16 7.50 2.65 2.62
CA HIS A 16 8.42 1.56 2.92
C HIS A 16 7.93 0.71 4.10
N ALA A 17 8.07 -0.61 3.98
CA ALA A 17 7.84 -1.56 5.06
C ALA A 17 8.82 -2.76 4.93
N ASP A 18 9.10 -3.44 6.04
CA ASP A 18 10.03 -4.57 6.09
C ASP A 18 9.36 -5.93 5.86
N SER A 19 8.02 -5.98 5.80
CA SER A 19 7.26 -7.19 5.49
C SER A 19 5.86 -6.90 4.94
N ASP A 20 5.23 -7.89 4.30
CA ASP A 20 3.84 -7.79 3.82
C ASP A 20 2.84 -7.52 4.96
N SER A 21 3.09 -8.07 6.15
CA SER A 21 2.22 -7.86 7.32
C SER A 21 2.34 -6.45 7.87
N GLU A 22 3.56 -5.91 7.88
CA GLU A 22 3.79 -4.51 8.27
C GLU A 22 3.19 -3.57 7.22
N ALA A 23 3.32 -3.91 5.93
CA ALA A 23 2.73 -3.13 4.86
C ALA A 23 1.20 -3.03 4.98
N GLN A 24 0.53 -4.15 5.28
CA GLN A 24 -0.90 -4.17 5.56
C GLN A 24 -1.27 -3.33 6.78
N GLN A 25 -0.48 -3.43 7.86
CA GLN A 25 -0.75 -2.67 9.07
C GLN A 25 -0.61 -1.16 8.84
N GLU A 26 0.43 -0.73 8.14
CA GLU A 26 0.61 0.67 7.77
C GLU A 26 -0.48 1.15 6.81
N ALA A 27 -0.84 0.34 5.80
CA ALA A 27 -1.92 0.68 4.87
C ALA A 27 -3.26 0.89 5.59
N TRP A 28 -3.58 0.09 6.61
CA TRP A 28 -4.78 0.29 7.43
C TRP A 28 -4.75 1.55 8.29
N ASN A 29 -3.57 2.02 8.71
CA ASN A 29 -3.46 3.27 9.47
C ASN A 29 -3.97 4.48 8.66
N TYR A 30 -3.78 4.42 7.34
CA TYR A 30 -4.21 5.45 6.39
C TYR A 30 -5.71 5.42 6.09
N GLU A 31 -6.46 4.37 6.45
CA GLU A 31 -7.90 4.33 6.18
C GLU A 31 -8.68 5.46 6.87
N ASN A 32 -8.20 5.92 8.03
CA ASN A 32 -8.79 7.05 8.74
C ASN A 32 -8.69 8.37 7.95
N THR A 33 -7.76 8.44 7.01
CA THR A 33 -7.51 9.63 6.17
C THR A 33 -8.13 9.47 4.79
N HIS A 34 -7.98 8.29 4.17
CA HIS A 34 -8.28 8.06 2.76
C HIS A 34 -9.53 7.21 2.51
N GLY A 35 -10.19 6.73 3.57
CA GLY A 35 -11.32 5.80 3.45
C GLY A 35 -10.86 4.35 3.35
N THR A 36 -11.72 3.46 2.86
CA THR A 36 -11.42 2.02 2.85
C THR A 36 -10.26 1.69 1.92
N LEU A 37 -9.32 0.86 2.41
CA LEU A 37 -8.23 0.29 1.62
C LEU A 37 -8.78 -0.75 0.65
N PHE A 38 -8.38 -0.66 -0.62
CA PHE A 38 -8.77 -1.61 -1.65
C PHE A 38 -7.67 -2.59 -2.05
N ASN A 39 -6.49 -2.08 -2.38
CA ASN A 39 -5.40 -2.89 -2.88
C ASN A 39 -4.09 -2.52 -2.19
N ILE A 40 -3.19 -3.50 -2.07
CA ILE A 40 -1.78 -3.26 -1.77
C ILE A 40 -0.91 -3.96 -2.81
N TYR A 41 0.06 -3.24 -3.37
CA TYR A 41 1.05 -3.78 -4.29
C TYR A 41 2.46 -3.65 -3.72
N GLU A 42 3.30 -4.66 -3.94
CA GLU A 42 4.75 -4.51 -3.77
C GLU A 42 5.34 -3.95 -5.06
N LEU A 43 6.14 -2.89 -4.94
CA LEU A 43 6.81 -2.22 -6.04
C LEU A 43 8.30 -2.52 -6.07
N ASN A 44 8.89 -2.48 -7.27
CA ASN A 44 10.34 -2.40 -7.44
C ASN A 44 10.86 -0.95 -7.33
N GLU A 45 12.18 -0.77 -7.44
CA GLU A 45 12.81 0.57 -7.36
C GLU A 45 12.40 1.53 -8.49
N GLU A 46 11.81 1.01 -9.57
CA GLU A 46 11.30 1.80 -10.70
C GLU A 46 9.79 2.05 -10.57
N TYR A 47 9.19 1.77 -9.41
CA TYR A 47 7.75 1.87 -9.13
C TYR A 47 6.87 0.95 -10.00
N ASN A 48 7.44 -0.11 -10.56
CA ASN A 48 6.65 -1.13 -11.24
C ASN A 48 6.12 -2.15 -10.23
N CYS A 49 4.85 -2.53 -10.37
CA CYS A 49 4.23 -3.57 -9.56
C CYS A 49 4.89 -4.94 -9.80
N ILE A 50 5.42 -5.53 -8.72
CA ILE A 50 5.99 -6.88 -8.69
C ILE A 50 4.89 -7.90 -8.40
N ARG A 51 4.06 -7.64 -7.38
CA ARG A 51 2.96 -8.52 -6.97
C ARG A 51 1.89 -7.79 -6.16
N THR A 52 0.68 -8.34 -6.19
CA THR A 52 -0.44 -7.97 -5.31
C THR A 52 -0.32 -8.67 -3.97
N ILE A 53 -0.53 -7.91 -2.89
CA ILE A 53 -0.48 -8.37 -1.51
C ILE A 53 -1.89 -8.56 -0.95
N LEU A 54 -2.75 -7.57 -1.15
CA LEU A 54 -4.16 -7.51 -0.75
C LEU A 54 -5.00 -7.10 -1.95
#